data_AF-C4JV67-F1
#
_entry.id   AF-C4JV67-F1
#
_cell.length_a   1.000
_cell.length_b   1.000
_cell.length_c   1.000
_cell.angle_alpha   90.00
_cell.angle_beta   90.00
_cell.angle_gamma   90.00
#
_symmetry.space_group_name_H-M   'P 1'
#
loop_
_entity.id
_entity.type
_entity.pdbx_description
1 polymer ?
#
loop_
_entity_poly.entity_id
_entity_poly.type
_entity_poly.pdbx_seq_one_letter_code
_entity_poly.pdbx_strand_id
1 'polypeptide(L)'
;MFPPEGTVMHKFLTSRGIHIWISLGVLFSLATFTFTTNFKATSPFAHLLPSWSHLITHPIDTVGQFLSVMKMHADHVTLETTEKRKRNVDDVQKRKEYRIAHGLEEREVEPVQKEDDNSPQRKEEGGSSEAGAVAVAASGAQEGGEIGEGDTYVDWEGKKRPVKKWLGIW
;
A
#
# COMPACT_ATOMS: atom_id res chain seq x y z
N MET A 1 -3.74 -47.40 -27.29
CA MET A 1 -4.75 -47.90 -26.33
C MET A 1 -4.72 -46.99 -25.11
N PHE A 2 -5.88 -46.55 -24.62
CA PHE A 2 -5.92 -45.82 -23.35
C PHE A 2 -5.56 -46.81 -22.22
N PRO A 3 -4.73 -46.40 -21.24
CA PRO A 3 -4.38 -47.27 -20.13
C PRO A 3 -5.64 -47.67 -19.36
N PRO A 4 -5.71 -48.90 -18.83
CA PRO A 4 -6.90 -49.41 -18.17
C PRO A 4 -7.27 -48.56 -16.95
N GLU A 5 -8.58 -48.51 -16.70
CA GLU A 5 -9.14 -47.76 -15.58
C GLU A 5 -8.62 -48.30 -14.25
N GLY A 6 -8.16 -47.40 -13.36
CA GLY A 6 -7.51 -47.76 -12.10
C GLY A 6 -5.97 -47.60 -12.11
N THR A 7 -5.35 -47.42 -13.27
CA THR A 7 -3.91 -47.10 -13.34
C THR A 7 -3.63 -45.62 -13.02
N VAL A 8 -2.47 -45.33 -12.44
CA VAL A 8 -2.02 -43.94 -12.17
C VAL A 8 -1.98 -43.11 -13.45
N MET A 9 -1.61 -43.73 -14.58
CA MET A 9 -1.56 -43.08 -15.89
C MET A 9 -2.96 -42.65 -16.39
N HIS A 10 -3.99 -43.50 -16.19
CA HIS A 10 -5.37 -43.13 -16.49
C HIS A 10 -5.86 -41.97 -15.62
N LYS A 11 -5.52 -41.98 -14.32
CA LYS A 11 -5.88 -40.90 -13.38
C LYS A 11 -5.18 -39.58 -13.71
N PHE A 12 -3.91 -39.63 -14.13
CA PHE A 12 -3.17 -38.44 -14.53
C PHE A 12 -3.80 -37.79 -15.77
N LEU A 13 -4.08 -38.54 -16.83
CA LEU A 13 -4.64 -37.99 -18.07
C LEU A 13 -6.09 -37.48 -17.92
N THR A 14 -6.93 -38.19 -17.16
CA THR A 14 -8.37 -37.90 -17.14
C THR A 14 -8.77 -36.92 -16.03
N SER A 15 -7.96 -36.77 -14.97
CA SER A 15 -8.35 -35.91 -13.84
C SER A 15 -7.93 -34.45 -14.01
N ARG A 16 -8.91 -33.56 -14.04
CA ARG A 16 -8.69 -32.11 -14.12
C ARG A 16 -8.03 -31.55 -12.85
N GLY A 17 -8.30 -32.15 -11.70
CA GLY A 17 -7.75 -31.73 -10.40
C GLY A 17 -6.24 -31.88 -10.31
N ILE A 18 -5.67 -32.99 -10.81
CA ILE A 18 -4.20 -33.19 -10.82
C ILE A 18 -3.52 -32.14 -11.70
N HIS A 19 -4.07 -31.86 -12.87
CA HIS A 19 -3.51 -30.85 -13.77
C HIS A 19 -3.52 -29.46 -13.14
N ILE A 20 -4.62 -29.07 -12.50
CA ILE A 20 -4.73 -27.79 -11.79
C ILE A 20 -3.73 -27.72 -10.62
N TRP A 21 -3.61 -28.80 -9.84
CA TRP A 21 -2.67 -28.84 -8.73
C TRP A 21 -1.22 -28.70 -9.19
N ILE A 22 -0.83 -29.42 -10.26
CA ILE A 22 0.53 -29.36 -10.80
C ILE A 22 0.79 -28.00 -11.44
N SER A 23 -0.12 -27.49 -12.27
CA SER A 23 0.07 -26.19 -12.92
C SER A 23 0.13 -25.06 -11.90
N LEU A 24 -0.73 -25.09 -10.87
CA LEU A 24 -0.71 -24.12 -9.78
C LEU A 24 0.56 -24.26 -8.95
N GLY A 25 1.03 -25.47 -8.66
CA GLY A 25 2.28 -25.71 -7.92
C GLY A 25 3.50 -25.19 -8.67
N VAL A 26 3.59 -25.46 -9.99
CA VAL A 26 4.67 -24.94 -10.84
C VAL A 26 4.61 -23.42 -10.89
N LEU A 27 3.44 -22.83 -11.09
CA LEU A 27 3.28 -21.38 -11.15
C LEU A 27 3.64 -20.72 -9.81
N PHE A 28 3.19 -21.29 -8.70
CA PHE A 28 3.45 -20.79 -7.35
C PHE A 28 4.93 -20.89 -6.97
N SER A 29 5.59 -22.02 -7.27
CA SER A 29 7.02 -22.20 -7.03
C SER A 29 7.86 -21.24 -7.87
N LEU A 30 7.54 -21.05 -9.15
CA LEU A 30 8.22 -20.09 -10.01
C LEU A 30 8.02 -18.65 -9.51
N ALA A 31 6.79 -18.29 -9.14
CA ALA A 31 6.47 -16.97 -8.58
C ALA A 31 7.23 -16.71 -7.28
N THR A 32 7.30 -17.69 -6.36
CA THR A 32 8.04 -17.55 -5.10
C THR A 32 9.55 -17.44 -5.36
N PHE A 33 10.07 -18.22 -6.31
CA PHE A 33 11.49 -18.18 -6.68
C PHE A 33 11.88 -16.85 -7.33
N THR A 34 11.10 -16.34 -8.28
CA THR A 34 11.35 -15.05 -8.93
C THR A 34 11.17 -13.90 -7.94
N PHE A 35 10.16 -13.96 -7.07
CA PHE A 35 9.99 -13.00 -5.99
C PHE A 35 11.19 -12.96 -5.05
N THR A 36 11.66 -14.12 -4.59
CA THR A 36 12.79 -14.21 -3.64
C THR A 36 14.09 -13.74 -4.29
N THR A 37 14.33 -14.09 -5.56
CA THR A 37 15.52 -13.63 -6.29
C THR A 37 15.48 -12.13 -6.57
N ASN A 38 14.32 -11.59 -6.94
CA ASN A 38 14.13 -10.14 -7.09
C ASN A 38 14.38 -9.41 -5.77
N PHE A 39 13.77 -9.87 -4.68
CA PHE A 39 13.96 -9.27 -3.35
C PHE A 39 15.43 -9.27 -2.93
N LYS A 40 16.17 -10.37 -3.16
CA LYS A 40 17.61 -10.42 -2.85
C LYS A 40 18.44 -9.45 -3.69
N ALA A 41 17.98 -9.08 -4.88
CA ALA A 41 18.69 -8.16 -5.78
C ALA A 41 18.36 -6.68 -5.51
N THR A 42 17.11 -6.38 -5.10
CA THR A 42 16.62 -5.00 -4.93
C THR A 42 16.62 -4.52 -3.48
N SER A 43 16.53 -5.44 -2.52
CA SER A 43 16.41 -5.09 -1.10
C SER A 43 17.77 -5.04 -0.41
N PRO A 44 18.10 -3.94 0.31
CA PRO A 44 19.33 -3.85 1.11
C PRO A 44 19.33 -4.82 2.31
N PHE A 45 18.16 -5.36 2.67
CA PHE A 45 17.96 -6.23 3.83
C PHE A 45 18.04 -7.72 3.51
N ALA A 46 18.53 -8.07 2.32
CA ALA A 46 18.63 -9.46 1.86
C ALA A 46 19.45 -10.37 2.78
N HIS A 47 20.42 -9.82 3.52
CA HIS A 47 21.27 -10.55 4.44
C HIS A 47 20.56 -10.98 5.74
N LEU A 48 19.43 -10.38 6.07
CA LEU A 48 18.63 -10.70 7.26
C LEU A 48 17.61 -11.82 7.02
N LEU A 49 17.54 -12.32 5.78
CA LEU A 49 16.68 -13.43 5.44
C LEU A 49 17.17 -14.73 6.10
N PRO A 50 16.26 -15.50 6.70
CA PRO A 50 16.61 -16.81 7.25
C PRO A 50 17.07 -17.76 6.15
N SER A 51 17.96 -18.69 6.50
CA SER A 51 18.43 -19.71 5.55
C SER A 51 17.27 -20.65 5.17
N TRP A 52 17.33 -21.21 3.96
CA TRP A 52 16.34 -22.19 3.50
C TRP A 52 16.29 -23.45 4.40
N SER A 53 17.38 -23.79 5.08
CA SER A 53 17.41 -24.88 6.05
C SER A 53 16.58 -24.59 7.31
N HIS A 54 16.40 -23.33 7.69
CA HIS A 54 15.64 -22.96 8.89
C HIS A 54 14.14 -23.18 8.72
N LEU A 55 13.62 -23.09 7.48
CA LEU A 55 12.23 -23.39 7.15
C LEU A 55 11.78 -24.80 7.59
N ILE A 56 12.69 -25.78 7.55
CA ILE A 56 12.38 -27.18 7.91
C ILE A 56 12.33 -27.37 9.43
N THR A 57 13.13 -26.61 10.18
CA THR A 57 13.29 -26.79 11.63
C THR A 57 12.31 -25.92 12.42
N HIS A 58 12.14 -24.66 12.01
CA HIS A 58 11.29 -23.68 12.68
C HIS A 58 10.46 -22.89 11.64
N PRO A 59 9.41 -23.49 11.05
CA PRO A 59 8.67 -22.88 9.95
C PRO A 59 7.96 -21.58 10.36
N ILE A 60 7.42 -21.53 11.57
CA ILE A 60 6.64 -20.38 12.06
C ILE A 60 7.54 -19.17 12.29
N ASP A 61 8.67 -19.38 12.97
CA ASP A 61 9.64 -18.31 13.25
C ASP A 61 10.25 -17.77 11.96
N THR A 62 10.52 -18.66 11.01
CA THR A 62 11.04 -18.28 9.69
C THR A 62 10.09 -17.36 8.94
N VAL A 63 8.79 -17.65 8.96
CA VAL A 63 7.76 -16.79 8.33
C VAL A 63 7.68 -15.45 9.07
N GLY A 64 7.70 -15.45 10.41
CA GLY A 64 7.71 -14.22 11.19
C GLY A 64 8.90 -13.31 10.87
N GLN A 65 10.11 -13.89 10.79
CA GLN A 65 11.32 -13.17 10.41
C GLN A 65 11.28 -12.68 8.95
N PHE A 66 10.75 -13.49 8.03
CA PHE A 66 10.56 -13.03 6.65
C PHE A 66 9.61 -11.83 6.57
N LEU A 67 8.49 -11.87 7.30
CA LEU A 67 7.53 -10.76 7.35
C LEU A 67 8.12 -9.49 7.99
N SER A 68 8.97 -9.62 9.01
CA SER A 68 9.65 -8.46 9.61
C SER A 68 10.63 -7.81 8.64
N VAL A 69 11.39 -8.61 7.89
CA VAL A 69 12.30 -8.13 6.84
C VAL A 69 11.51 -7.47 5.69
N MET A 70 10.38 -8.04 5.30
CA MET A 70 9.47 -7.45 4.30
C MET A 70 8.90 -6.11 4.77
N LYS A 71 8.50 -5.99 6.04
CA LYS A 71 8.05 -4.72 6.61
C LYS A 71 9.14 -3.66 6.55
N MET A 72 10.36 -4.00 6.94
CA MET A 72 11.49 -3.06 6.89
C MET A 72 11.84 -2.63 5.45
N HIS A 73 11.73 -3.53 4.48
CA HIS A 73 11.84 -3.17 3.06
C HIS A 73 10.75 -2.19 2.63
N ALA A 74 9.50 -2.43 3.01
CA ALA A 74 8.38 -1.53 2.71
C ALA A 74 8.55 -0.16 3.38
N ASP A 75 9.02 -0.12 4.63
CA ASP A 75 9.32 1.12 5.35
C ASP A 75 10.42 1.91 4.62
N HIS A 76 11.48 1.24 4.16
CA HIS A 76 12.55 1.88 3.39
C HIS A 76 12.07 2.48 2.06
N VAL A 77 11.28 1.73 1.28
CA VAL A 77 10.69 2.23 0.01
C VAL A 77 9.78 3.42 0.27
N THR A 78 9.03 3.39 1.38
CA THR A 78 8.17 4.49 1.78
C THR A 78 9.01 5.72 2.12
N LEU A 79 10.05 5.57 2.93
CA LEU A 79 10.97 6.67 3.27
C LEU A 79 11.59 7.29 2.02
N GLU A 80 12.15 6.49 1.11
CA GLU A 80 12.70 7.01 -0.14
C GLU A 80 11.68 7.79 -0.97
N THR A 81 10.44 7.30 -1.03
CA THR A 81 9.37 7.95 -1.79
C THR A 81 8.96 9.27 -1.13
N THR A 82 8.87 9.30 0.20
CA THR A 82 8.57 10.54 0.94
C THR A 82 9.68 11.56 0.77
N GLU A 83 10.95 11.15 0.80
CA GLU A 83 12.08 12.04 0.55
C GLU A 83 12.07 12.61 -0.87
N LYS A 84 11.80 11.77 -1.89
CA LYS A 84 11.66 12.23 -3.28
C LYS A 84 10.54 13.25 -3.42
N ARG A 85 9.38 13.01 -2.78
CA ARG A 85 8.26 13.97 -2.77
C ARG A 85 8.62 15.26 -2.06
N LYS A 86 9.28 15.17 -0.91
CA LYS A 86 9.74 16.34 -0.13
C LYS A 86 10.67 17.21 -0.96
N ARG A 87 11.67 16.62 -1.63
CA ARG A 87 12.60 17.36 -2.52
C ARG A 87 11.87 18.13 -3.62
N ASN A 88 10.87 17.51 -4.25
CA ASN A 88 10.09 18.18 -5.28
C ASN A 88 9.27 19.35 -4.73
N VAL A 89 8.68 19.20 -3.54
CA VAL A 89 7.93 20.28 -2.87
C VAL A 89 8.86 21.42 -2.47
N ASP A 90 10.02 21.10 -1.88
CA ASP A 90 11.03 22.08 -1.48
C ASP A 90 11.51 22.89 -2.70
N ASP A 91 11.71 22.24 -3.85
CA ASP A 91 12.10 22.91 -5.09
C ASP A 91 11.01 23.84 -5.64
N VAL A 92 9.73 23.45 -5.53
CA VAL A 92 8.61 24.31 -5.90
C VAL A 92 8.47 25.50 -4.95
N GLN A 93 8.64 25.27 -3.64
CA GLN A 93 8.59 26.33 -2.63
C GLN A 93 9.70 27.36 -2.83
N LYS A 94 10.95 26.93 -3.05
CA LYS A 94 12.06 27.83 -3.38
C LYS A 94 11.78 28.68 -4.62
N ARG A 95 11.17 28.08 -5.65
CA ARG A 95 10.78 28.82 -6.87
C ARG A 95 9.68 29.86 -6.56
N LYS A 96 8.71 29.51 -5.73
CA LYS A 96 7.67 30.43 -5.27
C LYS A 96 8.29 31.59 -4.48
N GLU A 97 9.14 31.30 -3.52
CA GLU A 97 9.86 32.31 -2.71
C GLU A 97 10.72 33.23 -3.57
N TYR A 98 11.46 32.68 -4.54
CA TYR A 98 12.25 33.48 -5.48
C TYR A 98 11.38 34.46 -6.29
N ARG A 99 10.20 34.00 -6.75
CA ARG A 99 9.27 34.84 -7.53
C ARG A 99 8.64 35.95 -6.69
N ILE A 100 8.26 35.65 -5.44
CA ILE A 100 7.73 36.64 -4.49
C ILE A 100 8.82 37.68 -4.16
N ALA A 101 10.06 37.24 -3.88
CA ALA A 101 11.16 38.14 -3.55
C ALA A 101 11.56 39.10 -4.69
N HIS A 102 11.37 38.67 -5.94
CA HIS A 102 11.63 39.49 -7.12
C HIS A 102 10.37 40.23 -7.62
N GLY A 103 9.27 40.19 -6.88
CA GLY A 103 8.04 40.93 -7.19
C GLY A 103 7.27 40.44 -8.42
N LEU A 104 7.53 39.20 -8.87
CA LEU A 104 6.83 38.57 -10.00
C LEU A 104 5.50 37.91 -9.57
N GLU A 105 5.30 37.73 -8.27
CA GLU A 105 4.03 37.34 -7.65
C GLU A 105 3.77 38.19 -6.41
N GLU A 106 2.52 38.64 -6.24
CA GLU A 106 2.07 39.27 -5.00
C GLU A 106 2.00 38.19 -3.91
N ARG A 107 2.47 38.50 -2.70
CA ARG A 107 2.43 37.57 -1.57
C ARG A 107 0.96 37.30 -1.27
N GLU A 108 0.43 36.21 -1.81
CA GLU A 108 -0.90 35.74 -1.46
C GLU A 108 -0.87 35.41 0.03
N VAL A 109 -1.33 36.36 0.84
CA VAL A 109 -1.52 36.21 2.28
C VAL A 109 -2.65 35.20 2.38
N GLU A 110 -2.32 33.93 2.58
CA GLU A 110 -3.32 32.91 2.91
C GLU A 110 -4.17 33.45 4.07
N PRO A 111 -5.51 33.47 3.94
CA PRO A 111 -6.36 34.01 4.99
C PRO A 111 -6.16 33.17 6.24
N VAL A 112 -5.61 33.81 7.27
CA VAL A 112 -5.64 33.33 8.66
C VAL A 112 -7.08 32.90 8.93
N GLN A 113 -7.28 31.59 9.10
CA GLN A 113 -8.53 31.04 9.60
C GLN A 113 -8.79 31.77 10.92
N LYS A 114 -9.84 32.59 10.95
CA LYS A 114 -10.28 33.26 12.17
C LYS A 114 -10.64 32.15 13.15
N GLU A 115 -9.86 32.07 14.22
CA GLU A 115 -10.19 31.29 15.39
C GLU A 115 -11.53 31.81 15.92
N ASP A 116 -12.53 30.94 15.88
CA ASP A 116 -13.83 31.21 16.46
C ASP A 116 -13.67 31.29 17.99
N ASP A 117 -13.94 32.48 18.52
CA ASP A 117 -14.01 32.83 19.95
C ASP A 117 -14.96 31.88 20.70
N ASN A 118 -14.44 30.80 21.32
CA ASN A 118 -15.13 30.17 22.45
C ASN A 118 -14.21 29.33 23.38
N SER A 119 -13.82 29.97 24.51
CA SER A 119 -13.47 29.39 25.83
C SER A 119 -12.08 28.73 26.04
N PRO A 120 -11.57 28.69 27.29
CA PRO A 120 -11.11 29.82 28.07
C PRO A 120 -9.62 29.69 28.46
N GLN A 121 -9.03 30.85 28.69
CA GLN A 121 -7.68 31.13 29.18
C GLN A 121 -7.10 30.14 30.21
N ARG A 122 -5.95 29.52 29.89
CA ARG A 122 -4.95 29.12 30.88
C ARG A 122 -3.53 29.31 30.33
N LYS A 123 -2.88 30.40 30.76
CA LYS A 123 -1.42 30.52 30.79
C LYS A 123 -0.90 29.48 31.77
N GLU A 124 0.06 28.65 31.39
CA GLU A 124 1.26 28.31 32.19
C GLU A 124 2.40 27.87 31.26
N GLU A 125 3.61 28.12 31.73
CA GLU A 125 4.90 28.02 31.06
C GLU A 125 5.45 26.58 30.98
N GLY A 126 6.35 26.35 30.03
CA GLY A 126 7.52 25.48 30.26
C GLY A 126 7.45 24.03 29.77
N GLY A 127 8.52 23.62 29.08
CA GLY A 127 9.10 22.29 29.24
C GLY A 127 8.66 21.21 28.25
N SER A 128 9.53 20.96 27.27
CA SER A 128 9.86 19.66 26.66
C SER A 128 8.88 18.49 26.84
N SER A 129 8.36 17.97 25.73
CA SER A 129 7.93 16.57 25.65
C SER A 129 8.31 15.97 24.31
N GLU A 130 9.27 15.05 24.38
CA GLU A 130 9.45 13.96 23.44
C GLU A 130 8.17 13.11 23.33
N ALA A 131 8.14 12.24 22.31
CA ALA A 131 7.22 11.12 22.10
C ALA A 131 5.84 11.44 21.52
N GLY A 132 5.80 11.63 20.19
CA GLY A 132 4.59 11.45 19.38
C GLY A 132 4.50 10.02 18.83
N ALA A 133 3.83 9.14 19.57
CA ALA A 133 3.40 7.84 19.10
C ALA A 133 2.34 8.01 17.99
N VAL A 134 2.60 7.49 16.80
CA VAL A 134 1.63 7.41 15.69
C VAL A 134 0.66 6.27 15.95
N ALA A 135 -0.49 6.60 16.55
CA ALA A 135 -1.65 5.73 16.63
C ALA A 135 -2.39 5.74 15.27
N VAL A 136 -2.42 4.57 14.65
CA VAL A 136 -3.24 4.22 13.49
C VAL A 136 -4.71 4.24 13.90
N ALA A 137 -5.48 5.22 13.43
CA ALA A 137 -6.93 5.22 13.57
C ALA A 137 -7.57 4.61 12.32
N ALA A 138 -7.88 3.33 12.43
CA ALA A 138 -8.96 2.72 11.68
C ALA A 138 -10.29 3.28 12.20
N SER A 139 -11.17 3.73 11.31
CA SER A 139 -12.59 3.86 11.59
C SER A 139 -13.39 3.61 10.32
N GLY A 140 -13.72 2.35 10.11
CA GLY A 140 -14.93 1.97 9.39
C GLY A 140 -16.10 1.88 10.38
N ALA A 141 -17.31 2.05 9.80
CA ALA A 141 -18.65 1.94 10.37
C ALA A 141 -19.16 3.15 11.17
N GLN A 142 -20.38 3.66 11.01
CA GLN A 142 -21.52 3.37 10.12
C GLN A 142 -22.62 4.37 10.50
N GLU A 143 -23.28 5.00 9.53
CA GLU A 143 -24.66 5.55 9.58
C GLU A 143 -24.94 6.08 8.14
N GLY A 144 -25.99 5.76 7.40
CA GLY A 144 -27.31 5.25 7.76
C GLY A 144 -28.39 6.28 7.39
N GLY A 145 -28.80 6.31 6.12
CA GLY A 145 -29.85 7.20 5.55
C GLY A 145 -29.24 8.28 4.63
N GLU A 146 -29.69 8.56 3.41
CA GLU A 146 -30.97 8.37 2.73
C GLU A 146 -30.72 8.24 1.21
N ILE A 147 -31.68 7.62 0.53
CA ILE A 147 -31.66 7.32 -0.91
C ILE A 147 -31.93 8.60 -1.71
N GLY A 148 -31.04 8.96 -2.63
CA GLY A 148 -31.23 10.08 -3.56
C GLY A 148 -30.34 10.02 -4.80
N GLU A 149 -30.85 9.41 -5.86
CA GLU A 149 -30.72 9.83 -7.27
C GLU A 149 -29.45 10.63 -7.66
N GLY A 150 -28.34 9.98 -8.08
CA GLY A 150 -27.16 10.78 -8.50
C GLY A 150 -25.91 10.14 -9.11
N ASP A 151 -25.72 8.82 -9.17
CA ASP A 151 -24.44 8.24 -9.65
C ASP A 151 -24.35 8.16 -11.19
N THR A 152 -24.26 9.32 -11.86
CA THR A 152 -23.90 9.42 -13.28
C THR A 152 -22.49 9.98 -13.44
N TYR A 153 -21.60 9.24 -14.10
CA TYR A 153 -20.29 9.75 -14.53
C TYR A 153 -20.42 10.45 -15.90
N VAL A 154 -19.64 11.50 -16.11
CA VAL A 154 -19.58 12.25 -17.37
C VAL A 154 -18.39 11.75 -18.17
N ASP A 155 -18.67 11.06 -19.28
CA ASP A 155 -17.63 10.61 -20.20
C ASP A 155 -16.97 11.82 -20.90
N TRP A 156 -15.80 11.62 -21.52
CA TRP A 156 -15.06 12.64 -22.28
C TRP A 156 -15.85 13.32 -23.42
N GLU A 157 -17.01 12.76 -23.80
CA GLU A 157 -17.97 13.32 -24.76
C GLU A 157 -19.16 14.05 -24.10
N GLY A 158 -19.14 14.28 -22.78
CA GLY A 158 -20.16 15.05 -22.06
C GLY A 158 -21.48 14.32 -21.79
N LYS A 159 -21.57 13.01 -22.07
CA LYS A 159 -22.79 12.21 -21.86
C LYS A 159 -22.80 11.59 -20.47
N LYS A 160 -23.92 11.75 -19.75
CA LYS A 160 -24.14 11.15 -18.42
C LYS A 160 -24.51 9.67 -18.57
N ARG A 161 -23.69 8.77 -18.02
CA ARG A 161 -23.98 7.32 -18.02
C ARG A 161 -24.04 6.78 -16.58
N PRO A 162 -24.92 5.81 -16.30
CA PRO A 162 -25.01 5.22 -14.97
C PRO A 162 -23.77 4.37 -14.67
N VAL A 163 -23.20 4.51 -13.47
CA VAL A 163 -22.05 3.72 -13.02
C VAL A 163 -22.50 2.27 -12.77
N LYS A 164 -21.92 1.33 -13.53
CA LYS A 164 -22.26 -0.09 -13.39
C LYS A 164 -21.45 -0.70 -12.24
N LYS A 165 -22.11 -0.85 -11.08
CA LYS A 165 -21.53 -1.42 -9.87
C LYS A 165 -21.30 -2.92 -10.03
N TRP A 166 -20.06 -3.35 -10.22
CA TRP A 166 -19.68 -4.77 -10.18
C TRP A 166 -19.00 -5.02 -8.83
N LEU A 167 -19.60 -5.89 -8.00
CA LEU A 167 -19.02 -6.36 -6.73
C LEU A 167 -18.93 -5.34 -5.58
N GLY A 168 -19.85 -4.36 -5.51
CA GLY A 168 -20.10 -3.61 -4.27
C GLY A 168 -18.97 -2.73 -3.75
N ILE A 169 -17.96 -2.46 -4.58
CA ILE A 169 -16.88 -1.52 -4.27
C ILE A 169 -17.16 -0.26 -5.08
N TRP A 170 -17.19 0.87 -4.36
CA TRP A 170 -17.48 2.22 -4.84
C TRP A 170 -16.52 2.69 -5.93
#